data_AF-A0A7J6RR36-F1
#
_entry.id   AF-A0A7J6RR36-F1
#
_cell.length_a   1.000
_cell.length_b   1.000
_cell.length_c   1.000
_cell.angle_alpha   90.00
_cell.angle_beta   90.00
_cell.angle_gamma   90.00
#
_symmetry.space_group_name_H-M   'P 1'
#
loop_
_entity.id
_entity.type
_entity.pdbx_description
1 polymer ?
#
loop_
_entity_poly.entity_id
_entity_poly.type
_entity_poly.pdbx_seq_one_letter_code
_entity_poly.pdbx_strand_id
1 'polypeptide(L)'
;MIPSSTYDDMITQQQQQQQLVVDPSLSEGHHVVYDREIPLELRVLSMTRKTTGEGEGNPPPPPVDVGTLEAIRCKVMILGENEGSFKHCRVELTSENDIFFHYTHSLDEMQFRDIQEEQKLMIEFNEYVNVFIKMCNSCIA
;
A
#
# COMPACT_ATOMS: atom_id res chain seq x y z
N MET A 1 30.76 10.78 39.02
CA MET A 1 30.87 9.67 38.04
C MET A 1 29.62 8.83 38.17
N ILE A 2 28.80 8.78 37.11
CA ILE A 2 27.60 7.96 37.10
C ILE A 2 28.05 6.49 36.91
N PRO A 3 27.53 5.51 37.68
CA PRO A 3 27.93 4.10 37.56
C PRO A 3 27.63 3.54 36.16
N SER A 4 28.54 2.72 35.61
CA SER A 4 28.38 2.09 34.29
C SER A 4 27.05 1.33 34.15
N SER A 5 26.60 0.68 35.22
CA SER A 5 25.33 -0.06 35.23
C SER A 5 24.12 0.81 34.96
N THR A 6 24.15 2.08 35.37
CA THR A 6 23.06 3.04 35.13
C THR A 6 22.98 3.42 33.65
N TYR A 7 24.10 3.43 32.92
CA TYR A 7 24.08 3.66 31.47
C TYR A 7 23.52 2.47 30.71
N ASP A 8 23.88 1.25 31.11
CA ASP A 8 23.36 0.02 30.51
C ASP A 8 21.83 -0.12 30.71
N ASP A 9 21.34 0.24 31.91
CA ASP A 9 19.91 0.30 32.21
C ASP A 9 19.18 1.36 31.37
N MET A 10 19.80 2.53 31.16
CA MET A 10 19.25 3.59 30.32
C MET A 10 19.21 3.21 28.84
N ILE A 11 20.24 2.54 28.32
CA ILE A 11 20.28 2.03 26.94
C ILE A 11 19.21 0.95 26.75
N THR A 12 19.06 0.06 27.72
CA THR A 12 18.05 -1.02 27.68
C THR A 12 16.64 -0.44 27.73
N GLN A 13 16.38 0.58 28.57
CA GLN A 13 15.10 1.27 28.60
C GLN A 13 14.82 2.07 27.32
N GLN A 14 15.83 2.71 26.72
CA GLN A 14 15.67 3.38 25.42
C GLN A 14 15.39 2.39 24.29
N GLN A 15 16.06 1.23 24.27
CA GLN A 15 15.79 0.17 23.30
C GLN A 15 14.40 -0.43 23.51
N GLN A 16 13.96 -0.65 24.75
CA GLN A 16 12.59 -1.11 25.04
C GLN A 16 11.54 -0.05 24.68
N GLN A 17 11.81 1.24 24.87
CA GLN A 17 10.92 2.31 24.42
C GLN A 17 10.85 2.44 22.90
N GLN A 18 11.95 2.17 22.18
CA GLN A 18 11.94 2.06 20.71
C GLN A 18 11.17 0.82 20.23
N GLN A 19 11.06 -0.22 21.07
CA GLN A 19 10.36 -1.47 20.75
C GLN A 19 8.82 -1.40 20.93
N LEU A 20 8.28 -0.31 21.48
CA LEU A 20 6.84 -0.18 21.77
C LEU A 20 6.04 0.68 20.77
N VAL A 21 6.65 1.18 19.71
CA VAL A 21 5.88 1.68 18.56
C VAL A 21 5.54 0.48 17.69
N VAL A 22 4.59 -0.33 18.17
CA VAL A 22 4.00 -1.40 17.36
C VAL A 22 3.29 -0.68 16.20
N ASP A 23 3.80 -0.85 14.98
CA ASP A 23 3.16 -0.29 13.78
C ASP A 23 1.68 -0.69 13.80
N PRO A 24 0.73 0.27 13.84
CA PRO A 24 -0.71 -0.04 13.91
C PRO A 24 -1.15 -0.97 12.78
N SER A 25 -0.46 -0.96 11.64
CA SER A 25 -0.71 -1.87 10.52
C SER A 25 -0.46 -3.34 10.92
N LEU A 26 0.40 -3.63 11.89
CA LEU A 26 0.72 -5.00 12.33
C LEU A 26 -0.14 -5.48 13.51
N SER A 27 -1.06 -4.64 14.00
CA SER A 27 -1.79 -4.88 15.26
C SER A 27 -2.73 -6.10 15.25
N GLU A 28 -3.11 -6.61 14.07
CA GLU A 28 -4.01 -7.76 13.91
C GLU A 28 -3.27 -9.09 13.65
N GLY A 29 -1.93 -9.09 13.75
CA GLY A 29 -1.11 -10.28 13.51
C GLY A 29 -0.65 -10.44 12.06
N HIS A 30 -0.89 -9.44 11.21
CA HIS A 30 -0.29 -9.39 9.89
C HIS A 30 1.23 -9.26 9.99
N HIS A 31 1.93 -9.84 9.02
CA HIS A 31 3.34 -9.60 8.82
C HIS A 31 3.61 -9.17 7.38
N VAL A 32 4.67 -8.38 7.20
CA VAL A 32 5.06 -7.84 5.90
C VAL A 32 5.75 -8.93 5.07
N VAL A 33 5.31 -9.10 3.83
CA VAL A 33 5.92 -10.01 2.84
C VAL A 33 6.52 -9.25 1.65
N TYR A 34 6.14 -7.98 1.48
CA TYR A 34 6.71 -7.09 0.47
C TYR A 34 6.70 -5.65 0.95
N ASP A 35 7.78 -4.91 0.73
CA ASP A 35 7.86 -3.48 1.05
C ASP A 35 8.93 -2.82 0.18
N ARG A 36 8.51 -2.27 -0.97
CA ARG A 36 9.41 -1.58 -1.92
C ARG A 36 8.71 -0.41 -2.59
N GLU A 37 9.52 0.55 -3.05
CA GLU A 37 9.06 1.59 -3.96
C GLU A 37 8.90 1.03 -5.38
N ILE A 38 7.75 1.30 -5.99
CA ILE A 38 7.42 0.96 -7.38
C ILE A 38 7.16 2.25 -8.17
N PRO A 39 7.71 2.40 -9.39
CA PRO A 39 7.42 3.55 -10.23
C PRO A 39 6.01 3.42 -10.81
N LEU A 40 5.11 4.34 -10.45
CA LEU A 40 3.71 4.36 -10.90
C LEU A 40 3.39 5.67 -11.60
N GLU A 41 2.69 5.59 -12.73
CA GLU A 41 2.08 6.77 -13.36
C GLU A 41 0.78 7.11 -12.62
N LEU A 42 0.76 8.22 -11.90
CA LEU A 42 -0.40 8.74 -11.22
C LEU A 42 -1.17 9.69 -12.14
N ARG A 43 -2.47 9.46 -12.28
CA ARG A 43 -3.39 10.33 -13.02
C ARG A 43 -4.47 10.83 -12.08
N VAL A 44 -4.55 12.14 -11.93
CA VAL A 44 -5.61 12.75 -11.14
C VAL A 44 -6.82 12.82 -12.04
N LEU A 45 -7.79 11.93 -11.80
CA LEU A 45 -9.09 12.03 -12.44
C LEU A 45 -9.72 13.35 -11.99
N SER A 46 -9.57 14.39 -12.82
CA SER A 46 -10.40 15.57 -12.71
C SER A 46 -11.82 15.12 -13.06
N MET A 47 -12.55 14.60 -12.09
CA MET A 47 -13.99 14.72 -12.12
C MET A 47 -14.24 16.23 -12.06
N THR A 48 -14.27 16.86 -13.23
CA THR A 48 -14.92 18.14 -13.41
C THR A 48 -16.33 17.88 -12.93
N ARG A 49 -16.59 18.17 -11.64
CA ARG A 49 -17.93 18.49 -11.19
C ARG A 49 -18.41 19.46 -12.25
N LYS A 50 -19.48 19.09 -12.96
CA LYS A 50 -20.23 20.06 -13.77
C LYS A 50 -20.61 21.17 -12.79
N THR A 51 -19.77 22.19 -12.68
CA THR A 51 -20.14 23.46 -12.09
C THR A 51 -21.11 24.03 -13.11
N THR A 52 -22.38 23.76 -12.85
CA THR A 52 -23.51 24.59 -13.24
C THR A 52 -23.07 26.05 -13.29
N GLY A 53 -22.98 26.63 -14.48
CA GLY A 53 -22.58 28.03 -14.63
C GLY A 53 -22.08 28.39 -16.02
N GLU A 54 -23.03 28.64 -16.92
CA GLU A 54 -23.04 29.75 -17.90
C GLU A 54 -22.05 29.77 -19.08
N GLY A 55 -22.62 29.87 -20.29
CA GLY A 55 -21.95 30.42 -21.47
C GLY A 55 -22.13 29.59 -22.74
N GLU A 56 -22.96 30.08 -23.67
CA GLU A 56 -23.01 29.62 -25.06
C GLU A 56 -21.65 29.87 -25.76
N GLY A 57 -20.77 28.89 -25.66
CA GLY A 57 -19.48 28.85 -26.34
C GLY A 57 -18.93 27.43 -26.22
N ASN A 58 -18.25 26.95 -27.27
CA ASN A 58 -17.66 25.61 -27.24
C ASN A 58 -16.84 25.47 -25.94
N PRO A 59 -17.15 24.46 -25.09
CA PRO A 59 -16.41 24.28 -23.86
C PRO A 59 -14.92 24.09 -24.20
N PRO A 60 -13.99 24.65 -23.38
CA PRO A 60 -12.58 24.41 -23.58
C PRO A 60 -12.33 22.89 -23.60
N PRO A 61 -11.41 22.40 -24.45
CA PRO A 61 -11.05 20.99 -24.41
C PRO A 61 -10.62 20.64 -22.99
N PRO A 62 -11.02 19.45 -22.48
CA PRO A 62 -10.63 19.05 -21.15
C PRO A 62 -9.10 19.13 -21.02
N PRO A 63 -8.57 19.55 -19.86
CA PRO A 63 -7.14 19.58 -19.65
C PRO A 63 -6.56 18.20 -19.98
N VAL A 64 -5.45 18.19 -20.74
CA VAL A 64 -4.73 16.95 -21.05
C VAL A 64 -4.20 16.43 -19.72
N ASP A 65 -4.78 15.34 -19.25
CA ASP A 65 -4.35 14.64 -18.04
C ASP A 65 -3.03 13.91 -18.35
N VAL A 66 -1.92 14.63 -18.17
CA VAL A 66 -0.57 14.08 -18.26
C VAL A 66 -0.23 13.55 -16.87
N GLY A 67 -0.14 12.22 -16.74
CA GLY A 67 0.21 11.60 -15.46
C GLY A 67 1.61 11.94 -14.99
N THR A 68 1.84 11.87 -13.68
CA THR A 68 3.16 12.01 -13.05
C THR A 68 3.73 10.63 -12.75
N LEU A 69 4.99 10.39 -13.10
CA LEU A 69 5.68 9.16 -12.68
C LEU A 69 6.28 9.39 -11.29
N GLU A 70 5.78 8.66 -10.30
CA GLU A 70 6.21 8.79 -8.90
C GLU A 70 6.66 7.44 -8.33
N ALA A 71 7.65 7.50 -7.43
CA ALA A 71 8.04 6.35 -6.63
C ALA A 71 7.03 6.20 -5.49
N ILE A 72 6.19 5.17 -5.58
CA ILE A 72 5.15 4.89 -4.58
C ILE A 72 5.58 3.67 -3.79
N ARG A 73 5.58 3.79 -2.46
CA ARG A 73 5.87 2.66 -1.57
C ARG A 73 4.68 1.72 -1.58
N CYS A 74 4.93 0.47 -1.96
CA CYS A 74 3.96 -0.62 -1.93
C CYS A 74 4.35 -1.61 -0.83
N LYS A 75 3.51 -1.69 0.21
CA LYS A 75 3.65 -2.63 1.32
C LYS A 75 2.56 -3.70 1.20
N VAL A 76 2.95 -4.98 1.12
CA VAL A 76 2.04 -6.12 1.16
C VAL A 76 2.24 -6.87 2.46
N MET A 77 1.13 -7.14 3.13
CA MET A 77 1.08 -7.87 4.39
C MET A 77 0.07 -9.01 4.29
N ILE A 78 0.33 -10.09 5.02
CA ILE A 78 -0.57 -11.23 5.10
C ILE A 78 -0.85 -11.60 6.56
N LEU A 79 -2.05 -12.12 6.81
CA LEU A 79 -2.41 -12.77 8.05
C LEU A 79 -2.43 -14.28 7.82
N GLY A 80 -1.43 -14.98 8.33
CA GLY A 80 -1.20 -16.40 8.07
C GLY A 80 0.23 -16.79 8.39
N GLU A 81 0.61 -18.01 8.03
CA GLU A 81 1.97 -18.51 8.28
C GLU A 81 2.94 -18.15 7.15
N ASN A 82 2.47 -18.18 5.90
CA ASN A 82 3.29 -17.94 4.72
C ASN A 82 2.42 -17.54 3.51
N GLU A 83 3.06 -17.10 2.44
CA GLU A 83 2.44 -16.63 1.19
C GLU A 83 1.57 -17.70 0.50
N GLY A 84 1.79 -18.99 0.76
CA GLY A 84 1.00 -20.09 0.19
C GLY A 84 -0.16 -20.57 1.07
N SER A 85 -0.31 -19.99 2.26
CA SER A 85 -1.34 -20.38 3.24
C SER A 85 -1.65 -19.19 4.15
N PHE A 86 -2.33 -18.19 3.60
CA PHE A 86 -2.80 -17.02 4.32
C PHE A 86 -4.32 -16.91 4.29
N LYS A 87 -4.88 -16.21 5.28
CA LYS A 87 -6.33 -16.03 5.46
C LYS A 87 -6.80 -14.68 4.96
N HIS A 88 -5.90 -13.71 4.94
CA HIS A 88 -6.18 -12.33 4.56
C HIS A 88 -4.90 -11.68 4.05
N CYS A 89 -4.99 -10.84 3.03
CA CYS A 89 -3.89 -10.00 2.59
C CYS A 89 -4.30 -8.53 2.59
N ARG A 90 -3.32 -7.64 2.82
CA ARG A 90 -3.49 -6.20 2.77
C ARG A 90 -2.35 -5.59 1.96
N VAL A 91 -2.69 -4.74 1.01
CA VAL A 91 -1.78 -3.93 0.22
C VAL A 91 -2.00 -2.48 0.60
N GLU A 92 -0.91 -1.79 0.93
CA GLU A 92 -0.89 -0.36 1.20
C GLU A 92 0.01 0.34 0.18
N LEU A 93 -0.50 1.41 -0.42
CA LEU A 93 0.27 2.32 -1.26
C LEU A 93 0.40 3.66 -0.54
N THR A 94 1.63 4.12 -0.34
CA THR A 94 1.92 5.42 0.28
C THR A 94 2.93 6.23 -0.52
N SER A 95 2.79 7.55 -0.49
CA SER A 95 3.76 8.48 -1.07
C SER A 95 4.65 9.08 0.03
N GLU A 96 5.92 9.34 -0.30
CA GLU A 96 6.79 10.15 0.56
C GLU A 96 6.49 11.66 0.41
N ASN A 97 5.92 12.07 -0.72
CA ASN A 97 5.67 13.47 -1.07
C ASN A 97 4.28 13.96 -0.62
N ASP A 98 3.34 13.04 -0.42
CA ASP A 98 1.97 13.35 -0.01
C ASP A 98 1.50 12.38 1.09
N ILE A 99 1.41 12.89 2.31
CA ILE A 99 0.97 12.12 3.49
C ILE A 99 -0.51 11.71 3.41
N PHE A 100 -1.31 12.35 2.55
CA PHE A 100 -2.71 12.00 2.32
C PHE A 100 -2.86 10.94 1.23
N PHE A 101 -1.80 10.66 0.47
CA PHE A 101 -1.74 9.54 -0.46
C PHE A 101 -1.58 8.25 0.35
N HIS A 102 -2.71 7.67 0.75
CA HIS A 102 -2.77 6.40 1.44
C HIS A 102 -3.93 5.58 0.88
N TYR A 103 -3.60 4.55 0.10
CA TYR A 103 -4.57 3.63 -0.47
C TYR A 103 -4.39 2.25 0.13
N THR A 104 -5.49 1.65 0.55
CA THR A 104 -5.50 0.33 1.17
C THR A 104 -6.43 -0.59 0.40
N HIS A 105 -5.91 -1.75 0.04
CA HIS A 105 -6.66 -2.85 -0.53
C HIS A 105 -6.52 -4.06 0.38
N SER A 106 -7.63 -4.59 0.87
CA SER A 106 -7.66 -5.72 1.80
C SER A 106 -8.66 -6.75 1.30
N LEU A 107 -8.29 -8.02 1.38
CA LEU A 107 -9.19 -9.11 1.00
C LEU A 107 -8.87 -10.43 1.70
N ASP A 108 -9.94 -11.20 1.92
CA ASP A 108 -9.91 -12.63 2.21
C ASP A 108 -10.28 -13.48 0.99
N GLU A 109 -10.35 -14.80 1.17
CA GLU A 109 -10.69 -15.76 0.11
C GLU A 109 -12.09 -15.52 -0.49
N MET A 110 -13.06 -15.07 0.33
CA MET A 110 -14.42 -14.83 -0.15
C MET A 110 -14.43 -13.61 -1.09
N GLN A 111 -13.81 -12.52 -0.66
CA GLN A 111 -13.71 -11.28 -1.44
C GLN A 111 -12.85 -11.46 -2.71
N PHE A 112 -11.85 -12.35 -2.66
CA PHE A 112 -11.05 -12.68 -3.83
C PHE A 112 -11.88 -13.26 -4.98
N ARG A 113 -12.95 -14.01 -4.70
CA ARG A 113 -13.79 -14.62 -5.75
C ARG A 113 -14.42 -13.57 -6.66
N ASP A 114 -14.84 -12.44 -6.10
CA ASP A 114 -15.41 -11.34 -6.88
C ASP A 114 -14.37 -10.79 -7.86
N ILE A 115 -13.13 -10.60 -7.40
CA ILE A 115 -12.00 -10.14 -8.24
C ILE A 115 -11.64 -11.19 -9.28
N GLN A 116 -11.63 -12.47 -8.88
CA GLN A 116 -11.31 -13.59 -9.76
C GLN A 116 -12.30 -13.66 -10.94
N GLU A 117 -13.59 -13.50 -10.67
CA GLU A 117 -14.63 -13.47 -11.69
C GLU A 117 -14.55 -12.21 -12.56
N GLU A 118 -14.43 -11.02 -11.94
CA GLU A 118 -14.40 -9.74 -12.66
C GLU A 118 -13.17 -9.64 -13.59
N GLN A 119 -12.00 -10.02 -13.09
CA GLN A 119 -10.72 -9.93 -13.80
C GLN A 119 -10.34 -11.21 -14.54
N LYS A 120 -11.20 -12.25 -14.49
CA LYS A 120 -10.98 -13.56 -15.12
C LYS A 120 -9.64 -14.18 -14.75
N LEU A 121 -9.29 -14.12 -13.48
CA LEU A 121 -8.04 -14.68 -12.97
C LEU A 121 -8.11 -16.20 -12.95
N MET A 122 -7.06 -16.85 -13.44
CA MET A 122 -6.93 -18.31 -13.49
C MET A 122 -6.16 -18.90 -12.29
N ILE A 123 -5.90 -18.07 -11.27
CA ILE A 123 -5.10 -18.41 -10.10
C ILE A 123 -5.98 -18.61 -8.87
N GLU A 124 -5.48 -19.36 -7.91
CA GLU A 124 -6.13 -19.52 -6.61
C GLU A 124 -5.76 -18.38 -5.65
N PHE A 125 -6.56 -18.19 -4.58
CA PHE A 125 -6.33 -17.12 -3.60
C PHE A 125 -4.92 -17.15 -3.01
N ASN A 126 -4.41 -18.33 -2.65
CA ASN A 126 -3.07 -18.49 -2.10
C ASN A 126 -1.93 -18.17 -3.09
N GLU A 127 -2.24 -17.98 -4.37
CA GLU A 127 -1.26 -17.56 -5.39
C GLU A 127 -1.32 -16.05 -5.63
N TYR A 128 -2.38 -15.37 -5.21
CA TYR A 128 -2.66 -13.98 -5.50
C TYR A 128 -1.52 -13.05 -5.09
N VAL A 129 -1.06 -13.13 -3.84
CA VAL A 129 0.01 -12.29 -3.31
C VAL A 129 1.31 -12.48 -4.09
N ASN A 130 1.67 -13.73 -4.41
CA ASN A 130 2.87 -14.05 -5.17
C ASN A 130 2.82 -13.50 -6.60
N VAL A 131 1.67 -13.58 -7.25
CA VAL A 131 1.47 -13.01 -8.58
C VAL A 131 1.53 -11.48 -8.52
N PHE A 132 0.88 -10.87 -7.53
CA PHE A 132 0.91 -9.42 -7.33
C PHE A 132 2.32 -8.88 -7.12
N ILE A 133 3.11 -9.51 -6.23
CA ILE A 133 4.51 -9.13 -5.99
C ILE A 133 5.34 -9.25 -7.27
N LYS A 134 5.15 -10.30 -8.07
CA LYS A 134 5.83 -10.44 -9.37
C LYS A 134 5.48 -9.30 -10.33
N MET A 135 4.23 -8.86 -10.36
CA MET A 135 3.81 -7.70 -11.16
C MET A 135 4.49 -6.41 -10.68
N CYS A 136 4.47 -6.13 -9.37
CA CYS A 136 5.18 -5.00 -8.78
C CYS A 136 6.68 -5.01 -9.12
N ASN A 137 7.32 -6.18 -9.03
CA ASN A 137 8.73 -6.33 -9.37
C ASN A 137 9.03 -6.09 -10.85
N SER A 138 8.08 -6.39 -11.73
CA SER A 138 8.21 -6.17 -13.17
C SER A 138 8.17 -4.69 -13.55
N CYS A 139 7.61 -3.82 -12.70
CA CYS A 139 7.65 -2.37 -12.89
C CYS A 139 9.01 -1.74 -12.52
N ILE A 140 9.85 -2.44 -11.76
CA ILE A 140 11.14 -1.93 -11.27
C ILE A 140 12.30 -2.28 -12.22
N ALA A 141 12.10 -3.27 -13.10
CA ALA A 141 13.14 -3.89 -13.93
C ALA A 141 13.41 -3.15 -15.24
#